data_AF-A0AAV9RFE4-F1
#
_entry.id   AF-A0AAV9RFE4-F1
#
_cell.length_a   1.000
_cell.length_b   1.000
_cell.length_c   1.000
_cell.angle_alpha   90.00
_cell.angle_beta   90.00
_cell.angle_gamma   90.00
#
_symmetry.space_group_name_H-M   'P 1'
#
loop_
_entity.id
_entity.type
_entity.pdbx_description
1 polymer ?
#
loop_
_entity_poly.entity_id
_entity_poly.type
_entity_poly.pdbx_seq_one_letter_code
_entity_poly.pdbx_strand_id
1 'polypeptide(L)'
;SVLCLLPHSALARWACVRACPASCTCTQEKSCSVLCDRSGLAELPKEFPCEASAINLEKNRLRFLSERAFGTLPSLKSLTLDHNNISFITPGAFK
;
A
#
# COMPACT_ATOMS: atom_id res chain seq x y z
N SER A 1 -2.36 -10.47 0.26
CA SER A 1 -3.62 -11.26 0.27
C SER A 1 -3.76 -12.01 -1.06
N VAL A 2 -4.19 -13.28 -1.06
CA VAL A 2 -4.30 -14.15 -2.27
C VAL A 2 -5.36 -13.65 -3.26
N LEU A 3 -6.21 -12.69 -2.84
CA LEU A 3 -7.30 -12.14 -3.64
C LEU A 3 -6.84 -11.39 -4.90
N CYS A 4 -5.61 -10.85 -4.94
CA CYS A 4 -5.13 -10.10 -6.10
C CYS A 4 -4.80 -10.97 -7.34
N LEU A 5 -4.72 -12.30 -7.17
CA LEU A 5 -4.30 -13.24 -8.22
C LEU A 5 -5.46 -13.82 -9.04
N LEU A 6 -6.71 -13.44 -8.75
CA LEU A 6 -7.89 -13.93 -9.46
C LEU A 6 -8.27 -13.02 -10.66
N PRO A 7 -8.95 -13.53 -11.70
CA PRO A 7 -9.30 -12.72 -12.86
C PRO A 7 -10.44 -11.74 -12.51
N HIS A 8 -10.15 -10.45 -12.59
CA HIS A 8 -11.04 -9.36 -12.20
C HIS A 8 -12.05 -9.02 -13.33
N SER A 9 -12.99 -9.92 -13.59
CA SER A 9 -14.11 -9.60 -14.48
C SER A 9 -15.10 -8.63 -13.78
N ALA A 10 -15.15 -7.40 -14.31
CA ALA A 10 -16.29 -6.47 -14.29
C ALA A 10 -16.65 -5.65 -13.02
N LEU A 11 -15.78 -5.52 -12.00
CA LEU A 11 -16.06 -4.66 -10.81
C LEU A 11 -15.04 -3.54 -10.55
N ALA A 12 -14.18 -3.23 -11.51
CA ALA A 12 -12.92 -2.51 -11.34
C ALA A 12 -13.01 -1.01 -10.94
N ARG A 13 -14.19 -0.39 -10.86
CA ARG A 13 -14.28 1.08 -10.64
C ARG A 13 -14.27 1.52 -9.17
N TRP A 14 -14.39 0.58 -8.21
CA TRP A 14 -14.52 0.92 -6.78
C TRP A 14 -13.73 -0.01 -5.84
N ALA A 15 -12.95 -0.96 -6.38
CA ALA A 15 -12.19 -1.93 -5.58
C ALA A 15 -11.16 -1.25 -4.67
N CYS A 16 -10.48 -0.21 -5.18
CA CYS A 16 -9.53 0.61 -4.44
C CYS A 16 -10.10 1.20 -3.14
N VAL A 17 -11.28 1.84 -3.23
CA VAL A 17 -11.92 2.47 -2.06
C VAL A 17 -12.43 1.43 -1.07
N ARG A 18 -12.93 0.30 -1.57
CA ARG A 18 -13.49 -0.75 -0.73
C ARG A 18 -12.43 -1.49 0.11
N ALA A 19 -11.19 -1.56 -0.38
CA ALA A 19 -10.06 -2.15 0.32
C ALA A 19 -9.11 -1.10 0.93
N CYS A 20 -9.55 0.16 1.04
CA CYS A 20 -8.70 1.22 1.58
C CYS A 20 -8.43 1.00 3.08
N PRO A 21 -7.17 1.08 3.53
CA PRO A 21 -6.87 0.96 4.96
C PRO A 21 -7.56 2.07 5.76
N ALA A 22 -8.03 1.75 6.97
CA ALA A 22 -8.78 2.70 7.81
C ALA A 22 -8.00 3.97 8.19
N SER A 23 -6.66 3.87 8.24
CA SER A 23 -5.76 4.99 8.52
C SER A 23 -5.41 5.80 7.27
N CYS A 24 -6.00 5.51 6.11
CA CYS A 24 -5.60 6.07 4.83
C CYS A 24 -6.80 6.60 4.04
N THR A 25 -6.52 7.46 3.07
CA THR A 25 -7.49 7.94 2.08
C THR A 25 -7.11 7.43 0.71
N CYS A 26 -8.07 6.89 -0.05
CA CYS A 26 -7.82 6.34 -1.38
C CYS A 26 -8.53 7.12 -2.48
N THR A 27 -7.88 7.30 -3.63
CA THR A 27 -8.49 7.97 -4.80
C THR A 27 -9.41 7.04 -5.59
N GLN A 28 -10.46 7.60 -6.21
CA GLN A 28 -11.41 6.87 -7.07
C GLN A 28 -11.03 6.87 -8.56
N GLU A 29 -9.81 7.27 -8.87
CA GLU A 29 -9.36 7.42 -10.25
C GLU A 29 -8.91 6.09 -10.87
N LYS A 30 -8.68 6.09 -12.19
CA LYS A 30 -8.12 4.92 -12.90
C LYS A 30 -6.78 4.46 -12.30
N SER A 31 -6.05 5.36 -11.63
CA SER A 31 -4.84 5.07 -10.88
C SER A 31 -5.16 5.19 -9.39
N CYS A 32 -5.34 4.05 -8.70
CA CYS A 32 -5.60 4.01 -7.26
C CYS A 32 -4.35 4.52 -6.52
N SER A 33 -4.50 5.62 -5.79
CA SER A 33 -3.47 6.18 -4.92
C SER A 33 -3.93 6.03 -3.48
N VAL A 34 -3.10 5.42 -2.64
CA VAL A 34 -3.34 5.23 -1.21
C VAL A 34 -2.52 6.26 -0.43
N LEU A 35 -3.19 7.17 0.25
CA LEU A 35 -2.59 8.29 0.98
C LEU A 35 -2.68 8.00 2.48
N CYS A 36 -1.55 7.64 3.08
CA CYS A 36 -1.40 7.32 4.50
C CYS A 36 -0.41 8.27 5.19
N ASP A 37 -0.13 9.43 4.61
CA ASP A 37 0.85 10.36 5.14
C ASP A 37 0.40 10.96 6.48
N ARG A 38 1.37 11.25 7.37
CA ARG A 38 1.12 11.86 8.69
C ARG A 38 0.09 11.12 9.57
N SER A 39 -0.12 9.83 9.34
CA SER A 39 -1.13 9.01 10.04
C SER A 39 -0.62 8.39 11.34
N GLY A 40 0.64 8.67 11.73
CA GLY A 40 1.25 8.16 12.96
C GLY A 40 1.56 6.66 12.93
N LEU A 41 1.66 6.07 11.74
CA LEU A 41 1.86 4.64 11.56
C LEU A 41 3.22 4.21 12.12
N ALA A 42 3.20 3.31 13.10
CA ALA A 42 4.39 2.61 13.60
C ALA A 42 4.68 1.31 12.83
N GLU A 43 3.62 0.73 12.24
CA GLU A 43 3.64 -0.48 11.43
C GLU A 43 2.79 -0.27 10.17
N LEU A 44 3.05 -1.07 9.12
CA LEU A 44 2.26 -1.03 7.90
C LEU A 44 0.83 -1.57 8.16
N PRO A 45 -0.20 -1.03 7.50
CA PRO A 45 -1.50 -1.67 7.43
C PRO A 45 -1.38 -3.10 6.90
N LYS A 46 -2.23 -4.01 7.40
CA LYS A 46 -2.17 -5.44 7.04
C LYS A 46 -2.36 -5.69 5.55
N GLU A 47 -3.16 -4.86 4.88
CA GLU A 47 -3.51 -5.03 3.47
C GLU A 47 -3.62 -3.67 2.79
N PHE A 48 -3.24 -3.63 1.53
CA PHE A 48 -3.44 -2.52 0.60
C PHE A 48 -4.31 -3.01 -0.58
N PRO A 49 -5.04 -2.13 -1.27
CA PRO A 49 -5.77 -2.50 -2.48
C PRO A 49 -4.86 -3.08 -3.56
N CYS A 50 -5.31 -4.14 -4.24
CA CYS A 50 -4.54 -4.82 -5.29
C CYS A 50 -4.21 -3.92 -6.48
N GLU A 51 -5.10 -2.98 -6.78
CA GLU A 51 -4.99 -2.02 -7.86
C GLU A 51 -4.19 -0.77 -7.47
N ALA A 52 -3.69 -0.70 -6.22
CA ALA A 52 -2.88 0.42 -5.75
C ALA A 52 -1.67 0.61 -6.66
N SER A 53 -1.65 1.76 -7.32
CA SER A 53 -0.60 2.19 -8.24
C SER A 53 0.43 3.08 -7.55
N ALA A 54 0.01 3.80 -6.51
CA ALA A 54 0.85 4.64 -5.69
C ALA A 54 0.47 4.48 -4.21
N ILE A 55 1.48 4.41 -3.34
CA ILE A 55 1.30 4.40 -1.89
C ILE A 55 2.17 5.51 -1.29
N ASN A 56 1.54 6.45 -0.57
CA ASN A 56 2.24 7.48 0.18
C ASN A 56 2.19 7.18 1.68
N LEU A 57 3.35 6.93 2.29
CA LEU A 57 3.55 6.65 3.70
C LEU A 57 4.48 7.70 4.35
N GLU A 58 4.64 8.88 3.75
CA GLU A 58 5.55 9.90 4.28
C GLU A 58 5.17 10.35 5.70
N LYS A 59 6.17 10.82 6.45
CA LYS A 59 5.98 11.45 7.78
C LYS A 59 5.23 10.54 8.77
N ASN A 60 5.56 9.26 8.75
CA ASN A 60 5.12 8.26 9.73
C ASN A 60 6.29 7.86 10.64
N ARG A 61 6.14 6.78 11.41
CA ARG A 61 7.12 6.30 12.39
C ARG A 61 7.55 4.86 12.10
N LEU A 62 7.48 4.45 10.83
CA LEU A 62 7.85 3.11 10.40
C LEU A 62 9.33 2.87 10.70
N ARG A 63 9.64 1.73 11.33
CA ARG A 63 11.02 1.36 11.71
C ARG A 63 11.59 0.23 10.86
N PHE A 64 10.72 -0.68 10.41
CA PHE A 64 11.12 -1.81 9.60
C PHE A 64 10.07 -2.11 8.53
N LEU A 65 10.53 -2.66 7.40
CA LEU A 65 9.66 -3.23 6.37
C LEU A 65 9.79 -4.75 6.40
N SER A 66 8.68 -5.45 6.55
CA SER A 66 8.64 -6.92 6.56
C SER A 66 8.87 -7.51 5.17
N GLU A 67 9.21 -8.79 5.10
CA GLU A 67 9.21 -9.54 3.84
C GLU A 67 7.82 -9.41 3.17
N ARG A 68 7.80 -9.25 1.84
CA ARG A 68 6.58 -9.10 1.03
C ARG A 68 5.66 -7.93 1.44
N ALA A 69 6.16 -6.95 2.18
CA ALA A 69 5.41 -5.75 2.58
C ALA A 69 4.66 -5.08 1.41
N PHE A 70 5.32 -5.00 0.25
CA PHE A 70 4.74 -4.46 -0.99
C PHE A 70 4.79 -5.44 -2.16
N GLY A 71 5.43 -6.61 -1.96
CA GLY A 71 5.59 -7.65 -2.97
C GLY A 71 4.29 -8.22 -3.53
N THR A 72 3.20 -8.16 -2.75
CA THR A 72 1.88 -8.66 -3.20
C THR A 72 1.07 -7.66 -4.02
N LEU A 73 1.65 -6.51 -4.39
CA LEU A 73 0.95 -5.43 -5.10
C LEU A 73 1.40 -5.35 -6.56
N PRO A 74 0.74 -6.08 -7.49
CA PRO A 74 1.20 -6.22 -8.87
C PRO A 74 1.10 -4.92 -9.68
N SER A 75 0.27 -3.97 -9.23
CA SER A 75 0.05 -2.69 -9.91
C SER A 75 0.90 -1.55 -9.35
N LEU A 76 1.67 -1.77 -8.28
CA LEU A 76 2.38 -0.72 -7.56
C LEU A 76 3.55 -0.19 -8.41
N LYS A 77 3.55 1.12 -8.65
CA LYS A 77 4.56 1.84 -9.44
C LYS A 77 5.29 2.90 -8.65
N SER A 78 4.66 3.44 -7.61
CA SER A 78 5.22 4.52 -6.78
C SER A 78 5.01 4.22 -5.31
N LEU A 79 6.07 4.37 -4.52
CA LEU A 79 6.06 4.19 -3.08
C LEU A 79 6.89 5.30 -2.43
N THR A 80 6.25 6.10 -1.59
CA THR A 80 6.91 7.19 -0.85
C THR A 80 7.02 6.82 0.62
N LEU A 81 8.25 6.78 1.15
CA LEU A 81 8.56 6.41 2.53
C LEU A 81 9.34 7.49 3.28
N ASP A 82 9.50 8.67 2.69
CA ASP A 82 10.29 9.77 3.27
C ASP A 82 9.82 10.18 4.67
N HIS A 83 10.75 10.70 5.47
CA HIS A 83 10.48 11.17 6.82
C HIS A 83 9.86 10.09 7.74
N ASN A 84 10.33 8.84 7.61
CA ASN A 84 10.11 7.76 8.58
C ASN A 84 11.37 7.50 9.42
N ASN A 85 11.34 6.47 10.27
CA ASN A 85 12.45 6.04 11.11
C ASN A 85 12.99 4.66 10.66
N ILE A 86 12.97 4.39 9.35
CA ILE A 86 13.32 3.07 8.81
C ILE A 86 14.81 2.80 9.04
N SER A 87 15.10 1.82 9.88
CA SER A 87 16.47 1.35 10.16
C SER A 87 16.79 0.02 9.49
N PHE A 88 15.77 -0.75 9.10
CA PHE A 88 15.94 -2.05 8.48
C PHE A 88 14.86 -2.35 7.43
N ILE A 89 15.27 -2.92 6.31
CA ILE A 89 14.35 -3.43 5.27
C ILE A 89 14.64 -4.91 5.09
N THR A 90 13.65 -5.76 5.35
CA THR A 90 13.82 -7.20 5.22
C THR A 90 14.06 -7.56 3.75
N PRO A 91 15.03 -8.44 3.43
CA PRO A 91 15.19 -8.96 2.08
C PRO A 91 13.85 -9.51 1.55
N GLY A 92 13.46 -9.10 0.36
CA GLY A 92 12.15 -9.49 -0.21
C GLY A 92 10.97 -8.60 0.18
N ALA A 93 11.17 -7.47 0.87
CA ALA A 93 10.09 -6.50 1.17
C ALA A 93 9.35 -6.00 -0.09
N PHE A 94 10.07 -5.91 -1.22
CA PHE A 94 9.57 -5.43 -2.51
C PHE A 94 9.43 -6.54 -3.58
N LYS A 95 9.48 -7.82 -3.19
CA LYS A 95 9.53 -8.96 -4.11
C LYS A 95 8.20 -9.71 -4.19
#